data_AF-A0A925DD96-F1
#
_entry.id   AF-A0A925DD96-F1
#
_cell.length_a   1.000
_cell.length_b   1.000
_cell.length_c   1.000
_cell.angle_alpha   90.00
_cell.angle_beta   90.00
_cell.angle_gamma   90.00
#
_symmetry.space_group_name_H-M   'P 1'
#
loop_
_entity.id
_entity.type
_entity.pdbx_description
1 polymer ?
#
loop_
_entity_poly.entity_id
_entity_poly.type
_entity_poly.pdbx_seq_one_letter_code
_entity_poly.pdbx_strand_id
1 'polypeptide(L)'
;MIRKFLFSLAAAALLLSAMPAQAHFVWVAVLNSPSGQPQAYVFFGELAAEDDDALLDKIAQTKLSARSISGRAPLKLAKQASQGTGAWVGQLPEGAGALSATCNYGVLDKRGQVFLLQYYAKYLDAAHPGFKALARDEALPLDVVPGAAVGEKRPLTVVFQGKPVSGSEVVALDPTGKEEKLKTNDKGEVEIPSGVAGVYSIRAKLEVEQAGSENGKEYKKVVHYCTLALRTADGKNTTAATAKSDEAPEVMRRAREARAAWQKFPGFAADLKLFTDGHEQTGKIKVTAGGEVELSGFQLKDDKPVLTVLRSLVGHRMGSGGEDFDVSFAEEPTGHPFGRLIKFNSDTAMGSHYRIKDDVVREVNRKSENGRFTISVLEIRRNEEGKYLPGVYTVSFWNKDGSLKSTTTTNESWKRVGAFDLPLTHDSVATSANELRNLRMEFSGHTLLEAAAAK
;
A
#
# COMPACT_ATOMS: atom_id res chain seq x y z
N MET A 1 -51.94 -43.94 28.71
CA MET A 1 -51.16 -42.72 29.02
C MET A 1 -49.72 -43.08 28.64
N ILE A 2 -49.07 -42.47 27.65
CA ILE A 2 -48.55 -41.11 27.62
C ILE A 2 -48.35 -40.69 26.14
N ARG A 3 -48.61 -39.41 25.87
CA ARG A 3 -48.58 -38.73 24.55
C ARG A 3 -47.14 -38.41 24.11
N LYS A 4 -46.99 -38.37 22.77
CA LYS A 4 -45.91 -37.82 21.93
C LYS A 4 -45.31 -36.49 22.45
N PHE A 5 -44.02 -36.25 22.21
CA PHE A 5 -43.54 -35.01 21.54
C PHE A 5 -42.13 -35.22 20.95
N LEU A 6 -42.01 -34.98 19.64
CA LEU A 6 -40.80 -34.70 18.87
C LEU A 6 -40.36 -33.23 19.11
N PHE A 7 -39.19 -32.86 18.54
CA PHE A 7 -38.49 -31.56 18.52
C PHE A 7 -37.41 -31.42 19.62
N SER A 8 -36.13 -31.08 19.36
CA SER A 8 -35.60 -30.17 18.34
C SER A 8 -34.15 -30.51 17.95
N LEU A 9 -33.91 -30.58 16.65
CA LEU A 9 -32.63 -30.33 15.99
C LEU A 9 -32.60 -28.84 15.64
N ALA A 10 -31.72 -28.03 16.24
CA ALA A 10 -31.19 -26.76 15.70
C ALA A 10 -30.54 -25.92 16.82
N ALA A 11 -29.22 -26.02 16.94
CA ALA A 11 -28.40 -24.93 17.48
C ALA A 11 -27.25 -24.69 16.50
N ALA A 12 -27.61 -24.30 15.28
CA ALA A 12 -26.67 -23.63 14.39
C ALA A 12 -26.43 -22.24 15.00
N ALA A 13 -25.28 -22.09 15.64
CA ALA A 13 -24.79 -20.79 16.09
C ALA A 13 -24.64 -19.89 14.86
N LEU A 14 -25.61 -19.00 14.66
CA LEU A 14 -25.44 -17.81 13.83
C LEU A 14 -24.39 -16.92 14.50
N LEU A 15 -23.12 -17.16 14.16
CA LEU A 15 -22.10 -16.14 14.20
C LEU A 15 -22.52 -15.08 13.17
N LEU A 16 -23.35 -14.11 13.59
CA LEU A 16 -23.41 -12.84 12.91
C LEU A 16 -22.00 -12.25 13.00
N SER A 17 -21.22 -12.43 11.94
CA SER A 17 -20.10 -11.56 11.63
C SER A 17 -20.65 -10.14 11.63
N ALA A 18 -20.39 -9.39 12.71
CA ALA A 18 -20.60 -7.96 12.73
C ALA A 18 -19.72 -7.38 11.63
N MET A 19 -20.29 -7.15 10.45
CA MET A 19 -19.58 -6.46 9.39
C MET A 19 -19.17 -5.10 9.95
N PRO A 20 -17.89 -4.70 9.82
CA PRO A 20 -17.47 -3.38 10.24
C PRO A 20 -18.38 -2.37 9.54
N ALA A 21 -19.00 -1.49 10.33
CA ALA A 21 -19.85 -0.45 9.78
C ALA A 21 -18.96 0.54 9.02
N GLN A 22 -18.85 0.34 7.69
CA GLN A 22 -18.03 1.20 6.86
C GLN A 22 -18.62 2.61 6.79
N ALA A 23 -17.82 3.61 7.15
CA ALA A 23 -18.22 5.01 7.15
C ALA A 23 -17.41 5.75 6.08
N HIS A 24 -18.11 6.34 5.11
CA HIS A 24 -17.49 7.10 4.03
C HIS A 24 -17.34 8.56 4.45
N PHE A 25 -16.18 9.14 4.17
CA PHE A 25 -15.85 10.53 4.44
C PHE A 25 -15.36 11.21 3.16
N VAL A 26 -15.54 12.53 3.07
CA VAL A 26 -14.94 13.31 1.99
C VAL A 26 -13.44 13.40 2.24
N TRP A 27 -12.63 12.99 1.27
CA TRP A 27 -11.18 13.16 1.28
C TRP A 27 -10.75 14.01 0.10
N VAL A 28 -9.61 14.69 0.24
CA VAL A 28 -8.95 15.35 -0.88
C VAL A 28 -7.49 14.95 -0.91
N ALA A 29 -6.93 14.77 -2.11
CA ALA A 29 -5.53 14.44 -2.28
C ALA A 29 -5.00 15.05 -3.58
N VAL A 30 -3.67 15.16 -3.65
CA VAL A 30 -2.98 15.39 -4.93
C VAL A 30 -2.37 14.06 -5.37
N LEU A 31 -2.86 13.53 -6.49
CA LEU A 31 -2.29 12.36 -7.16
C LEU A 31 -1.89 12.75 -8.59
N ASN A 32 -1.00 11.98 -9.20
CA ASN A 32 -0.67 12.19 -10.60
C ASN A 32 -1.76 11.56 -11.47
N SER A 33 -2.19 12.30 -12.49
CA SER A 33 -3.02 11.78 -13.56
C SER A 33 -2.32 10.61 -14.27
N PRO A 34 -3.06 9.84 -15.09
CA PRO A 34 -2.45 8.90 -16.02
C PRO A 34 -1.27 9.50 -16.78
N SER A 35 -1.43 10.72 -17.32
CA SER A 35 -0.38 11.48 -18.04
C SER A 35 0.75 12.07 -17.17
N GLY A 36 0.81 11.71 -15.88
CA GLY A 36 1.87 12.12 -14.96
C GLY A 36 1.74 13.55 -14.41
N GLN A 37 0.68 14.27 -14.76
CA GLN A 37 0.46 15.64 -14.29
C GLN A 37 -0.27 15.61 -12.95
N PRO A 38 0.18 16.37 -11.93
CA PRO A 38 -0.51 16.41 -10.65
C PRO A 38 -1.92 16.97 -10.81
N GLN A 39 -2.89 16.27 -10.26
CA GLN A 39 -4.30 16.64 -10.26
C GLN A 39 -4.84 16.61 -8.83
N ALA A 40 -5.87 17.42 -8.61
CA ALA A 40 -6.57 17.48 -7.35
C ALA A 40 -7.75 16.51 -7.40
N TYR A 41 -7.85 15.63 -6.41
CA TYR A 41 -8.89 14.62 -6.30
C TYR A 41 -9.76 14.89 -5.09
N VAL A 42 -11.06 14.61 -5.22
CA VAL A 42 -12.00 14.48 -4.12
C VAL A 42 -12.58 13.07 -4.15
N PHE A 43 -12.39 12.33 -3.06
CA PHE A 43 -12.89 10.98 -2.86
C PHE A 43 -14.03 10.97 -1.84
N PHE A 44 -14.81 9.89 -1.84
CA PHE A 44 -15.76 9.59 -0.79
C PHE A 44 -15.61 8.14 -0.37
N GLY A 45 -14.98 7.90 0.78
CA GLY A 45 -14.50 6.58 1.15
C GLY A 45 -13.96 6.49 2.57
N GLU A 46 -13.46 5.32 2.95
CA GLU A 46 -12.83 5.13 4.27
C GLU A 46 -11.44 5.78 4.36
N LEU A 47 -10.75 5.89 3.22
CA LEU A 47 -9.38 6.37 3.10
C LEU A 47 -9.28 7.52 2.08
N ALA A 48 -8.15 8.23 2.10
CA ALA A 48 -7.77 9.21 1.08
C ALA A 48 -7.36 8.55 -0.26
N ALA A 49 -8.20 7.67 -0.80
CA ALA A 49 -7.99 6.93 -2.02
C ALA A 49 -9.31 6.72 -2.77
N GLU A 50 -9.22 6.23 -4.00
CA GLU A 50 -10.39 5.84 -4.78
C GLU A 50 -11.20 4.76 -4.04
N ASP A 51 -12.52 4.89 -4.14
CA ASP A 51 -13.52 4.02 -3.52
C ASP A 51 -14.73 3.92 -4.47
N ASP A 52 -15.80 3.25 -4.04
CA ASP A 52 -17.02 2.98 -4.82
C ASP A 52 -17.59 4.25 -5.51
N ASP A 53 -17.62 4.23 -6.84
CA ASP A 53 -18.09 5.35 -7.65
C ASP A 53 -19.59 5.63 -7.52
N ALA A 54 -20.37 4.63 -7.08
CA ALA A 54 -21.81 4.76 -6.87
C ALA A 54 -22.17 5.79 -5.79
N LEU A 55 -21.22 6.15 -4.92
CA LEU A 55 -21.45 7.08 -3.82
C LEU A 55 -20.98 8.52 -4.11
N LEU A 56 -20.26 8.75 -5.21
CA LEU A 56 -19.67 10.06 -5.53
C LEU A 56 -20.69 11.17 -5.75
N ASP A 57 -21.89 10.85 -6.22
CA ASP A 57 -22.92 11.87 -6.47
C ASP A 57 -23.46 12.46 -5.17
N LYS A 58 -23.29 11.76 -4.03
CA LYS A 58 -23.66 12.26 -2.70
C LYS A 58 -22.78 13.43 -2.24
N ILE A 59 -21.65 13.63 -2.90
CA ILE A 59 -20.69 14.69 -2.61
C ILE A 59 -20.44 15.62 -3.82
N ALA A 60 -21.30 15.60 -4.84
CA ALA A 60 -21.17 16.43 -6.04
C ALA A 60 -21.13 17.94 -5.75
N GLN A 61 -21.74 18.36 -4.62
CA GLN A 61 -21.75 19.72 -4.11
C GLN A 61 -20.46 20.16 -3.42
N THR A 62 -19.43 19.30 -3.37
CA THR A 62 -18.14 19.62 -2.74
C THR A 62 -17.45 20.78 -3.45
N LYS A 63 -17.05 21.79 -2.68
CA LYS A 63 -16.26 22.92 -3.18
C LYS A 63 -14.80 22.68 -2.83
N LEU A 64 -13.93 22.59 -3.84
CA LEU A 64 -12.49 22.40 -3.68
C LEU A 64 -11.74 23.71 -3.96
N SER A 65 -10.68 23.98 -3.20
CA SER A 65 -9.71 25.02 -3.51
C SER A 65 -8.28 24.48 -3.43
N ALA A 66 -7.45 24.90 -4.37
CA ALA A 66 -6.00 24.83 -4.25
C ALA A 66 -5.49 25.99 -3.39
N ARG A 67 -4.43 25.74 -2.64
CA ARG A 67 -3.78 26.71 -1.77
C ARG A 67 -2.28 26.69 -1.99
N SER A 68 -1.69 27.87 -2.02
CA SER A 68 -0.26 28.12 -2.03
C SER A 68 0.07 29.12 -0.92
N ILE A 69 1.35 29.41 -0.72
CA ILE A 69 1.78 30.49 0.18
C ILE A 69 1.33 31.87 -0.32
N SER A 70 1.03 32.00 -1.62
CA SER A 70 0.62 33.25 -2.26
C SER A 70 -0.89 33.44 -2.34
N GLY A 71 -1.70 32.42 -2.07
CA GLY A 71 -3.15 32.56 -2.05
C GLY A 71 -3.95 31.28 -2.21
N ARG A 72 -5.22 31.45 -2.56
CA ARG A 72 -6.22 30.40 -2.74
C ARG A 72 -6.87 30.55 -4.11
N ALA A 73 -7.08 29.44 -4.80
CA ALA A 73 -7.85 29.39 -6.04
C ALA A 73 -8.93 28.30 -5.98
N PRO A 74 -10.21 28.58 -6.29
CA PRO A 74 -11.23 27.55 -6.41
C PRO A 74 -10.95 26.66 -7.62
N LEU A 75 -11.23 25.36 -7.49
CA LEU A 75 -11.06 24.40 -8.59
C LEU A 75 -12.40 23.97 -9.16
N LYS A 76 -12.46 23.90 -10.49
CA LYS A 76 -13.58 23.25 -11.19
C LYS A 76 -13.34 21.74 -11.17
N LEU A 77 -14.37 21.01 -10.76
CA LEU A 77 -14.33 19.55 -10.66
C LEU A 77 -15.11 18.90 -11.80
N ALA A 78 -14.61 17.77 -12.28
CA ALA A 78 -15.30 16.87 -13.18
C ALA A 78 -15.30 15.46 -12.60
N LYS A 79 -16.44 14.76 -12.65
CA LYS A 79 -16.53 13.37 -12.21
C LYS A 79 -15.72 12.49 -13.16
N GLN A 80 -14.85 11.66 -12.59
CA GLN A 80 -14.12 10.61 -13.30
C GLN A 80 -14.38 9.29 -12.58
N ALA A 81 -14.93 8.32 -13.29
CA ALA A 81 -15.24 7.00 -12.75
C ALA A 81 -14.91 5.93 -13.79
N SER A 82 -14.31 4.83 -13.34
CA SER A 82 -13.95 3.68 -14.17
C SER A 82 -13.90 2.42 -13.34
N GLN A 83 -14.42 1.31 -13.88
CA GLN A 83 -14.33 -0.03 -13.26
C GLN A 83 -14.83 -0.12 -11.81
N GLY A 84 -15.85 0.65 -11.43
CA GLY A 84 -16.45 0.62 -10.09
C GLY A 84 -15.72 1.45 -9.03
N THR A 85 -14.79 2.32 -9.45
CA THR A 85 -14.09 3.27 -8.59
C THR A 85 -14.08 4.66 -9.23
N GLY A 86 -13.97 5.72 -8.42
CA GLY A 86 -13.87 7.05 -9.00
C GLY A 86 -13.62 8.20 -8.03
N ALA A 87 -13.58 9.40 -8.59
CA ALA A 87 -13.35 10.65 -7.89
C ALA A 87 -13.96 11.85 -8.62
N TRP A 88 -14.06 12.98 -7.93
CA TRP A 88 -14.17 14.28 -8.60
C TRP A 88 -12.77 14.87 -8.77
N VAL A 89 -12.43 15.26 -10.00
CA VAL A 89 -11.07 15.62 -10.37
C VAL A 89 -11.00 17.05 -10.90
N GLY A 90 -10.02 17.79 -10.43
CA GLY A 90 -9.74 19.16 -10.85
C GLY A 90 -8.28 19.33 -11.26
N GLN A 91 -8.04 20.23 -12.21
CA GLN A 91 -6.68 20.60 -12.59
C GLN A 91 -6.00 21.33 -11.43
N LEU A 92 -4.77 20.94 -11.10
CA LEU A 92 -4.00 21.59 -10.06
C LEU A 92 -3.26 22.81 -10.63
N PRO A 93 -3.44 24.02 -10.07
CA PRO A 93 -2.63 25.19 -10.44
C PRO A 93 -1.17 25.00 -10.03
N GLU A 94 -0.26 25.57 -10.81
CA GLU A 94 1.17 25.58 -10.47
C GLU A 94 1.41 26.24 -9.10
N GLY A 95 2.34 25.68 -8.32
CA GLY A 95 2.67 26.19 -7.00
C GLY A 95 1.63 25.90 -5.90
N ALA A 96 0.56 25.15 -6.19
CA ALA A 96 -0.34 24.65 -5.15
C ALA A 96 0.39 23.66 -4.23
N GLY A 97 0.44 23.99 -2.94
CA GLY A 97 1.07 23.17 -1.90
C GLY A 97 0.10 22.45 -0.98
N ALA A 98 -1.20 22.79 -1.04
CA ALA A 98 -2.25 22.20 -0.23
C ALA A 98 -3.60 22.26 -0.95
N LEU A 99 -4.53 21.40 -0.54
CA LEU A 99 -5.94 21.48 -0.95
C LEU A 99 -6.83 21.65 0.26
N SER A 100 -7.98 22.27 0.07
CA SER A 100 -9.00 22.34 1.10
C SER A 100 -10.39 22.31 0.48
N ALA A 101 -11.29 21.52 1.07
CA ALA A 101 -12.64 21.36 0.59
C ALA A 101 -13.68 21.46 1.71
N THR A 102 -14.86 21.93 1.31
CA THR A 102 -16.07 21.98 2.13
C THR A 102 -17.17 21.25 1.40
N CYS A 103 -17.89 20.37 2.09
CA CYS A 103 -19.07 19.72 1.57
C CYS A 103 -20.17 19.78 2.64
N ASN A 104 -21.25 20.49 2.31
CA ASN A 104 -22.47 20.40 3.08
C ASN A 104 -23.21 19.15 2.61
N TYR A 105 -23.19 18.09 3.41
CA TYR A 105 -23.81 16.82 3.05
C TYR A 105 -25.33 16.86 3.27
N GLY A 106 -25.79 17.75 4.15
CA GLY A 106 -27.19 17.95 4.45
C GLY A 106 -27.67 17.21 5.70
N VAL A 107 -28.98 17.27 5.94
CA VAL A 107 -29.62 16.69 7.12
C VAL A 107 -29.81 15.19 6.97
N LEU A 108 -29.27 14.43 7.93
CA LEU A 108 -29.40 12.99 8.01
C LEU A 108 -30.21 12.58 9.24
N ASP A 109 -30.99 11.51 9.05
CA ASP A 109 -31.58 10.73 10.14
C ASP A 109 -30.84 9.40 10.22
N LYS A 110 -30.08 9.20 11.30
CA LYS A 110 -29.43 7.92 11.59
C LYS A 110 -30.07 7.33 12.84
N ARG A 111 -31.00 6.38 12.63
CA ARG A 111 -31.69 5.64 13.71
C ARG A 111 -32.41 6.57 14.70
N GLY A 112 -33.10 7.59 14.19
CA GLY A 112 -33.85 8.57 15.00
C GLY A 112 -33.01 9.74 15.51
N GLN A 113 -31.71 9.77 15.22
CA GLN A 113 -30.87 10.94 15.48
C GLN A 113 -30.79 11.80 14.22
N VAL A 114 -31.47 12.94 14.25
CA VAL A 114 -31.49 13.91 13.15
C VAL A 114 -30.42 14.98 13.37
N PHE A 115 -29.50 15.13 12.41
CA PHE A 115 -28.41 16.10 12.47
C PHE A 115 -28.02 16.63 11.10
N LEU A 116 -27.49 17.85 11.05
CA LEU A 116 -26.83 18.38 9.86
C LEU A 116 -25.40 17.83 9.79
N LEU A 117 -25.01 17.28 8.65
CA LEU A 117 -23.66 16.74 8.44
C LEU A 117 -22.82 17.69 7.58
N GLN A 118 -21.70 18.14 8.14
CA GLN A 118 -20.73 18.98 7.45
C GLN A 118 -19.38 18.29 7.34
N TYR A 119 -18.86 18.20 6.12
CA TYR A 119 -17.54 17.69 5.82
C TYR A 119 -16.58 18.83 5.47
N TYR A 120 -15.38 18.71 6.04
CA TYR A 120 -14.20 19.46 5.65
C TYR A 120 -13.11 18.47 5.30
N ALA A 121 -12.31 18.78 4.30
CA ALA A 121 -11.21 17.92 3.91
C ALA A 121 -9.98 18.76 3.57
N LYS A 122 -8.80 18.27 3.94
CA LYS A 122 -7.54 18.94 3.67
C LYS A 122 -6.52 17.94 3.13
N TYR A 123 -5.71 18.42 2.20
CA TYR A 123 -4.50 17.74 1.77
C TYR A 123 -3.31 18.64 2.08
N LEU A 124 -2.24 18.04 2.60
CA LEU A 124 -0.97 18.73 2.78
C LEU A 124 0.19 17.76 2.58
N ASP A 125 1.24 18.25 1.93
CA ASP A 125 2.52 17.54 1.87
C ASP A 125 3.45 18.07 2.96
N ALA A 126 3.92 17.18 3.83
CA ALA A 126 4.87 17.48 4.89
C ALA A 126 6.23 17.95 4.36
N ALA A 127 6.60 17.58 3.14
CA ALA A 127 7.83 18.01 2.49
C ALA A 127 7.71 19.39 1.81
N HIS A 128 6.50 19.96 1.71
CA HIS A 128 6.32 21.25 1.05
C HIS A 128 7.05 22.36 1.82
N PRO A 129 7.85 23.23 1.17
CA PRO A 129 8.60 24.29 1.86
C PRO A 129 7.71 25.24 2.70
N GLY A 130 6.47 25.44 2.25
CA GLY A 130 5.44 26.19 2.95
C GLY A 130 4.62 25.41 3.98
N PHE A 131 5.03 24.20 4.40
CA PHE A 131 4.26 23.30 5.26
C PHE A 131 3.65 24.02 6.47
N LYS A 132 4.46 24.74 7.24
CA LYS A 132 4.01 25.45 8.45
C LYS A 132 2.96 26.52 8.13
N ALA A 133 3.12 27.26 7.03
CA ALA A 133 2.20 28.31 6.62
C ALA A 133 0.87 27.74 6.06
N LEU A 134 0.92 26.55 5.47
CA LEU A 134 -0.25 25.88 4.89
C LEU A 134 -0.96 24.94 5.87
N ALA A 135 -0.34 24.61 7.01
CA ALA A 135 -0.82 23.66 8.00
C ALA A 135 -2.22 23.98 8.52
N ARG A 136 -2.53 25.24 8.80
CA ARG A 136 -3.88 25.69 9.19
C ARG A 136 -4.62 26.23 7.96
N ASP A 137 -5.91 25.93 7.86
CA ASP A 137 -6.81 26.61 6.92
C ASP A 137 -7.90 27.41 7.63
N GLU A 138 -7.72 28.72 7.79
CA GLU A 138 -8.74 29.57 8.44
C GLU A 138 -10.12 29.53 7.77
N ALA A 139 -10.21 29.15 6.49
CA ALA A 139 -11.48 28.98 5.80
C ALA A 139 -12.27 27.73 6.24
N LEU A 140 -11.62 26.76 6.91
CA LEU A 140 -12.28 25.58 7.47
C LEU A 140 -12.70 25.85 8.92
N PRO A 141 -14.01 25.80 9.24
CA PRO A 141 -14.51 25.89 10.61
C PRO A 141 -13.89 24.82 11.51
N LEU A 142 -13.99 23.54 11.17
CA LEU A 142 -13.26 22.46 11.84
C LEU A 142 -12.03 22.09 11.01
N ASP A 143 -10.87 21.96 11.65
CA ASP A 143 -9.62 21.63 10.97
C ASP A 143 -8.70 20.77 11.84
N VAL A 144 -7.91 19.93 11.18
CA VAL A 144 -6.86 19.10 11.78
C VAL A 144 -5.52 19.66 11.34
N VAL A 145 -4.83 20.39 12.21
CA VAL A 145 -3.58 21.10 11.91
C VAL A 145 -2.39 20.22 12.26
N PRO A 146 -1.61 19.72 11.27
CA PRO A 146 -0.43 18.93 11.56
C PRO A 146 0.75 19.83 11.96
N GLY A 147 1.44 19.47 13.04
CA GLY A 147 2.74 20.03 13.39
C GLY A 147 3.90 19.34 12.69
N ALA A 148 5.11 19.84 12.89
CA ALA A 148 6.34 19.16 12.47
C ALA A 148 6.51 17.85 13.25
N ALA A 149 7.06 16.82 12.61
CA ALA A 149 7.35 15.56 13.29
C ALA A 149 8.43 15.76 14.37
N VAL A 150 8.29 15.04 15.47
CA VAL A 150 9.22 14.97 16.60
C VAL A 150 9.53 13.49 16.83
N GLY A 151 10.70 13.03 16.37
CA GLY A 151 11.02 11.60 16.35
C GLY A 151 10.06 10.81 15.45
N GLU A 152 9.52 9.71 15.97
CA GLU A 152 8.55 8.85 15.26
C GLU A 152 7.09 9.29 15.45
N LYS A 153 6.87 10.47 16.02
CA LYS A 153 5.55 11.01 16.28
C LYS A 153 5.33 12.34 15.59
N ARG A 154 4.08 12.65 15.31
CA ARG A 154 3.66 13.95 14.81
C ARG A 154 2.49 14.48 15.65
N PRO A 155 2.63 15.69 16.23
CA PRO A 155 1.52 16.34 16.90
C PRO A 155 0.50 16.82 15.86
N LEU A 156 -0.78 16.68 16.21
CA LEU A 156 -1.91 17.27 15.50
C LEU A 156 -2.70 18.14 16.48
N THR A 157 -3.22 19.25 16.00
CA THR A 157 -4.15 20.09 16.76
C THR A 157 -5.48 20.18 16.04
N VAL A 158 -6.57 19.77 16.70
CA VAL A 158 -7.93 19.94 16.20
C VAL A 158 -8.47 21.27 16.69
N VAL A 159 -8.91 22.10 15.75
CA VAL A 159 -9.48 23.43 16.04
C VAL A 159 -10.86 23.58 15.42
N PHE A 160 -11.78 24.24 16.14
CA PHE A 160 -13.08 24.65 15.66
C PHE A 160 -13.21 26.17 15.79
N GLN A 161 -13.49 26.85 14.67
CA GLN A 161 -13.56 28.31 14.58
C GLN A 161 -12.33 29.00 15.19
N GLY A 162 -11.15 28.41 14.95
CA GLY A 162 -9.87 28.90 15.46
C GLY A 162 -9.57 28.57 16.92
N LYS A 163 -10.48 27.91 17.65
CA LYS A 163 -10.28 27.51 19.05
C LYS A 163 -9.97 26.01 19.17
N PRO A 164 -9.09 25.59 20.09
CA PRO A 164 -8.86 24.16 20.34
C PRO A 164 -10.11 23.38 20.73
N VAL A 165 -10.22 22.14 20.26
CA VAL A 165 -11.35 21.24 20.58
C VAL A 165 -10.90 20.17 21.54
N SER A 166 -11.34 20.21 22.81
CA SER A 166 -11.10 19.13 23.78
C SER A 166 -12.00 17.91 23.49
N GLY A 167 -11.46 16.70 23.66
CA GLY A 167 -12.22 15.46 23.56
C GLY A 167 -12.71 15.05 22.16
N SER A 168 -12.24 15.73 21.10
CA SER A 168 -12.52 15.34 19.71
C SER A 168 -12.00 13.94 19.45
N GLU A 169 -12.84 13.06 18.90
CA GLU A 169 -12.38 11.77 18.37
C GLU A 169 -11.47 12.06 17.17
N VAL A 170 -10.28 11.46 17.17
CA VAL A 170 -9.36 11.44 16.04
C VAL A 170 -9.08 9.99 15.69
N VAL A 171 -9.24 9.64 14.42
CA VAL A 171 -8.84 8.33 13.89
C VAL A 171 -7.79 8.56 12.83
N ALA A 172 -6.62 7.95 13.00
CA ALA A 172 -5.49 8.05 12.09
C ALA A 172 -5.17 6.66 11.54
N LEU A 173 -5.14 6.54 10.21
CA LEU A 173 -4.62 5.36 9.52
C LEU A 173 -3.28 5.72 8.89
N ASP A 174 -2.26 4.91 9.19
CA ASP A 174 -0.95 5.04 8.57
C ASP A 174 -0.95 4.49 7.13
N PRO A 175 0.12 4.74 6.34
CA PRO A 175 0.21 4.24 4.97
C PRO A 175 0.18 2.71 4.82
N THR A 176 0.32 1.94 5.90
CA THR A 176 0.18 0.47 5.91
C THR A 176 -1.24 0.02 6.24
N GLY A 177 -2.14 0.94 6.57
CA GLY A 177 -3.51 0.66 6.99
C GLY A 177 -3.67 0.41 8.49
N LYS A 178 -2.63 0.65 9.30
CA LYS A 178 -2.74 0.52 10.75
C LYS A 178 -3.56 1.69 11.31
N GLU A 179 -4.68 1.37 11.95
CA GLU A 179 -5.59 2.34 12.57
C GLU A 179 -5.21 2.63 14.03
N GLU A 180 -5.29 3.89 14.42
CA GLU A 180 -5.22 4.36 15.80
C GLU A 180 -6.39 5.30 16.11
N LYS A 181 -7.04 5.10 17.26
CA LYS A 181 -8.13 5.94 17.75
C LYS A 181 -7.68 6.71 18.97
N LEU A 182 -7.80 8.03 18.90
CA LEU A 182 -7.30 8.98 19.87
C LEU A 182 -8.40 9.97 20.26
N LYS A 183 -8.18 10.67 21.37
CA LYS A 183 -8.98 11.83 21.75
C LYS A 183 -8.07 13.00 22.07
N THR A 184 -8.45 14.18 21.61
CA THR A 184 -7.68 15.41 21.91
C THR A 184 -7.73 15.75 23.39
N ASN A 185 -6.62 16.29 23.89
CA ASN A 185 -6.54 16.89 25.22
C ASN A 185 -7.22 18.28 25.25
N ASP A 186 -7.16 18.98 26.40
CA ASP A 186 -7.76 20.31 26.57
C ASP A 186 -7.18 21.41 25.67
N LYS A 187 -6.00 21.17 25.09
CA LYS A 187 -5.36 22.04 24.10
C LYS A 187 -5.70 21.64 22.66
N GLY A 188 -6.62 20.70 22.46
CA GLY A 188 -6.99 20.18 21.15
C GLY A 188 -5.92 19.29 20.52
N GLU A 189 -4.94 18.82 21.28
CA GLU A 189 -3.75 18.13 20.76
C GLU A 189 -3.87 16.61 20.89
N VAL A 190 -3.33 15.90 19.88
CA VAL A 190 -3.00 14.47 19.92
C VAL A 190 -1.66 14.24 19.25
N GLU A 191 -1.01 13.11 19.53
CA GLU A 191 0.16 12.66 18.78
C GLU A 191 -0.19 11.41 17.98
N ILE A 192 0.20 11.37 16.71
CA ILE A 192 0.09 10.19 15.85
C ILE A 192 1.47 9.64 15.48
N PRO A 193 1.61 8.35 15.18
CA PRO A 193 2.83 7.82 14.57
C PRO A 193 3.11 8.50 13.23
N SER A 194 4.38 8.79 12.96
CA SER A 194 4.84 9.42 11.71
C SER A 194 6.07 8.74 11.10
N GLY A 195 6.38 7.52 11.54
CA GLY A 195 7.57 6.78 11.09
C GLY A 195 7.43 6.10 9.72
N VAL A 196 6.24 6.12 9.10
CA VAL A 196 5.95 5.43 7.84
C VAL A 196 5.78 6.45 6.72
N ALA A 197 6.58 6.35 5.66
CA ALA A 197 6.40 7.20 4.48
C ALA A 197 5.14 6.82 3.69
N GLY A 198 4.45 7.81 3.15
CA GLY A 198 3.21 7.63 2.39
C GLY A 198 2.13 8.65 2.78
N VAL A 199 0.87 8.33 2.49
CA VAL A 199 -0.28 9.18 2.82
C VAL A 199 -0.96 8.65 4.08
N TYR A 200 -0.94 9.44 5.14
CA TYR A 200 -1.76 9.21 6.31
C TYR A 200 -3.20 9.69 6.05
N SER A 201 -4.18 8.86 6.41
CA SER A 201 -5.60 9.20 6.37
C SER A 201 -6.09 9.49 7.79
N ILE A 202 -6.28 10.76 8.12
CA ILE A 202 -6.67 11.19 9.46
C ILE A 202 -8.06 11.82 9.43
N ARG A 203 -8.95 11.45 10.35
CA ARG A 203 -10.26 12.11 10.53
C ARG A 203 -10.44 12.59 11.96
N ALA A 204 -10.98 13.79 12.13
CA ALA A 204 -11.46 14.31 13.40
C ALA A 204 -12.98 14.53 13.36
N LYS A 205 -13.64 14.35 14.50
CA LYS A 205 -15.08 14.52 14.67
C LYS A 205 -15.40 15.50 15.79
N LEU A 206 -16.32 16.42 15.51
CA LEU A 206 -16.94 17.29 16.50
C LEU A 206 -18.46 17.29 16.35
N GLU A 207 -19.19 17.14 17.45
CA GLU A 207 -20.63 17.37 17.48
C GLU A 207 -20.91 18.68 18.22
N VAL A 208 -21.75 19.53 17.65
CA VAL A 208 -22.16 20.81 18.24
C VAL A 208 -23.67 20.80 18.38
N GLU A 209 -24.17 21.07 19.59
CA GLU A 209 -25.59 21.33 19.81
C GLU A 209 -25.95 22.69 19.21
N GLN A 210 -26.58 22.62 18.04
CA GLN A 210 -27.00 23.78 17.28
C GLN A 210 -28.23 23.36 16.48
N ALA A 211 -29.37 23.95 16.85
CA ALA A 211 -30.61 23.73 16.16
C ALA A 211 -30.69 24.58 14.89
N GLY A 212 -31.35 24.06 13.86
CA GLY A 212 -31.56 24.77 12.61
C GLY A 212 -32.47 24.01 11.66
N SER A 213 -32.64 24.54 10.46
CA SER A 213 -33.36 23.90 9.37
C SER A 213 -32.60 24.06 8.07
N GLU A 214 -32.57 23.01 7.25
CA GLU A 214 -31.99 23.04 5.91
C GLU A 214 -32.83 22.19 4.96
N ASN A 215 -33.13 22.74 3.78
CA ASN A 215 -33.98 22.09 2.77
C ASN A 215 -35.31 21.55 3.35
N GLY A 216 -35.91 22.30 4.28
CA GLY A 216 -37.18 21.95 4.94
C GLY A 216 -37.08 20.88 6.04
N LYS A 217 -35.87 20.44 6.42
CA LYS A 217 -35.65 19.47 7.50
C LYS A 217 -35.01 20.14 8.71
N GLU A 218 -35.64 19.98 9.87
CA GLU A 218 -35.10 20.47 11.14
C GLU A 218 -34.04 19.53 11.71
N TYR A 219 -33.07 20.09 12.43
CA TYR A 219 -32.05 19.34 13.17
C TYR A 219 -31.75 20.04 14.49
N LYS A 220 -31.20 19.30 15.45
CA LYS A 220 -30.83 19.82 16.78
C LYS A 220 -29.32 19.88 17.04
N LYS A 221 -28.55 19.23 16.18
CA LYS A 221 -27.09 19.21 16.26
C LYS A 221 -26.47 19.24 14.87
N VAL A 222 -25.26 19.74 14.80
CA VAL A 222 -24.39 19.68 13.63
C VAL A 222 -23.25 18.72 13.94
N VAL A 223 -23.04 17.75 13.06
CA VAL A 223 -21.89 16.84 13.13
C VAL A 223 -20.88 17.31 12.09
N HIS A 224 -19.72 17.72 12.57
CA HIS A 224 -18.59 18.14 11.76
C HIS A 224 -17.57 17.01 11.68
N TYR A 225 -17.11 16.71 10.47
CA TYR A 225 -15.92 15.90 10.25
C TYR A 225 -14.89 16.72 9.50
N CYS A 226 -13.64 16.64 9.93
CA CYS A 226 -12.51 17.13 9.15
C CYS A 226 -11.58 15.96 8.84
N THR A 227 -11.29 15.74 7.56
CA THR A 227 -10.28 14.79 7.12
C THR A 227 -8.99 15.50 6.73
N LEU A 228 -7.86 14.86 6.97
CA LEU A 228 -6.53 15.28 6.54
C LEU A 228 -5.84 14.10 5.86
N ALA A 229 -5.61 14.25 4.56
CA ALA A 229 -4.65 13.44 3.82
C ALA A 229 -3.28 14.11 3.95
N LEU A 230 -2.41 13.54 4.79
CA LEU A 230 -1.06 14.07 5.03
C LEU A 230 -0.05 13.19 4.30
N ARG A 231 0.53 13.71 3.21
CA ARG A 231 1.67 13.06 2.56
C ARG A 231 2.91 13.32 3.40
N THR A 232 3.61 12.26 3.78
CA THR A 232 4.92 12.33 4.42
C THR A 232 5.93 11.63 3.53
N ALA A 233 6.87 12.40 2.98
CA ALA A 233 8.22 11.88 2.80
C ALA A 233 8.85 11.79 4.20
N ASP A 234 9.80 10.88 4.41
CA ASP A 234 10.64 10.79 5.61
C ASP A 234 10.12 9.92 6.76
N GLY A 235 10.12 8.61 6.53
CA GLY A 235 10.58 7.69 7.56
C GLY A 235 12.11 7.78 7.64
N LYS A 236 12.60 8.45 8.70
CA LYS A 236 14.02 8.75 9.05
C LYS A 236 14.63 10.00 8.39
N ASN A 237 14.79 11.02 9.23
CA ASN A 237 15.54 12.25 8.96
C ASN A 237 17.04 11.95 8.81
N THR A 238 17.63 12.21 7.63
CA THR A 238 18.98 12.82 7.48
C THR A 238 19.23 13.26 6.04
N THR A 239 19.62 14.53 5.92
CA THR A 239 20.45 15.16 4.87
C THR A 239 19.94 15.23 3.42
N ALA A 240 19.77 16.47 2.97
CA ALA A 240 19.83 16.98 1.59
C ALA A 240 19.92 15.92 0.49
N ALA A 241 18.80 15.62 -0.16
CA ALA A 241 18.79 14.93 -1.44
C ALA A 241 18.28 15.90 -2.52
N THR A 242 19.22 16.31 -3.36
CA THR A 242 18.99 16.65 -4.77
C THR A 242 17.79 15.89 -5.35
N ALA A 243 16.94 16.59 -6.11
CA ALA A 243 15.85 16.01 -6.88
C ALA A 243 16.28 14.66 -7.49
N LYS A 244 15.63 13.57 -7.08
CA LYS A 244 15.91 12.24 -7.63
C LYS A 244 15.57 12.31 -9.12
N SER A 245 16.52 11.98 -9.99
CA SER A 245 16.27 11.96 -11.43
C SER A 245 15.19 10.93 -11.74
N ASP A 246 14.21 11.34 -12.56
CA ASP A 246 13.13 10.50 -13.06
C ASP A 246 13.53 9.76 -14.35
N GLU A 247 14.82 9.74 -14.70
CA GLU A 247 15.33 8.98 -15.84
C GLU A 247 15.25 7.48 -15.60
N ALA A 248 14.95 6.71 -16.65
CA ALA A 248 14.75 5.26 -16.55
C ALA A 248 15.93 4.49 -15.90
N PRO A 249 17.21 4.79 -16.22
CA PRO A 249 18.34 4.14 -15.56
C PRO A 249 18.36 4.35 -14.05
N GLU A 250 18.05 5.57 -13.61
CA GLU A 250 18.05 5.95 -12.22
C GLU A 250 16.86 5.33 -11.47
N VAL A 251 15.67 5.28 -12.09
CA VAL A 251 14.51 4.52 -11.55
C VAL A 251 14.85 3.03 -11.38
N MET A 252 15.51 2.42 -12.39
CA MET A 252 15.92 1.01 -12.35
C MET A 252 16.98 0.77 -11.26
N ARG A 253 17.96 1.66 -11.13
CA ARG A 253 19.00 1.62 -10.09
C ARG A 253 18.38 1.64 -8.70
N ARG A 254 17.50 2.61 -8.43
CA ARG A 254 16.79 2.69 -7.13
C ARG A 254 15.99 1.43 -6.84
N ALA A 255 15.29 0.89 -7.83
CA ALA A 255 14.52 -0.34 -7.64
C ALA A 255 15.40 -1.55 -7.31
N ARG A 256 16.60 -1.63 -7.89
CA ARG A 256 17.58 -2.69 -7.56
C ARG A 256 18.18 -2.51 -6.17
N GLU A 257 18.50 -1.30 -5.79
CA GLU A 257 19.06 -0.99 -4.46
C GLU A 257 18.06 -1.19 -3.33
N ALA A 258 16.79 -0.89 -3.60
CA ALA A 258 15.67 -1.09 -2.69
C ALA A 258 15.30 -2.57 -2.51
N ARG A 259 15.80 -3.49 -3.35
CA ARG A 259 15.58 -4.93 -3.19
C ARG A 259 16.45 -5.48 -2.06
N ALA A 260 15.88 -6.27 -1.17
CA ALA A 260 16.65 -6.99 -0.16
C ALA A 260 17.56 -8.02 -0.85
N ALA A 261 18.86 -7.92 -0.62
CA ALA A 261 19.87 -8.80 -1.18
C ALA A 261 20.86 -9.18 -0.07
N TRP A 262 21.40 -10.40 -0.14
CA TRP A 262 22.37 -10.87 0.85
C TRP A 262 23.77 -10.35 0.51
N GLN A 263 24.21 -9.34 1.26
CA GLN A 263 25.53 -8.75 1.15
C GLN A 263 26.51 -9.47 2.08
N LYS A 264 27.66 -9.90 1.56
CA LYS A 264 28.67 -10.67 2.33
C LYS A 264 28.05 -11.91 3.00
N PHE A 265 27.22 -12.62 2.26
CA PHE A 265 26.47 -13.77 2.74
C PHE A 265 27.38 -14.94 3.12
N PRO A 266 27.36 -15.44 4.37
CA PRO A 266 28.22 -16.55 4.78
C PRO A 266 27.66 -17.93 4.40
N GLY A 267 26.40 -17.99 3.97
CA GLY A 267 25.64 -19.25 3.87
C GLY A 267 24.70 -19.45 5.06
N PHE A 268 23.75 -20.37 4.93
CA PHE A 268 22.93 -20.82 6.06
C PHE A 268 22.63 -22.33 5.96
N ALA A 269 22.29 -22.95 7.08
CA ALA A 269 21.65 -24.25 7.14
C ALA A 269 20.31 -24.16 7.89
N ALA A 270 19.36 -25.01 7.52
CA ALA A 270 18.06 -25.10 8.15
C ALA A 270 17.49 -26.53 8.04
N ASP A 271 16.59 -26.87 8.96
CA ASP A 271 15.67 -27.97 8.75
C ASP A 271 14.63 -27.55 7.70
N LEU A 272 14.32 -28.46 6.78
CA LEU A 272 13.37 -28.23 5.70
C LEU A 272 12.29 -29.31 5.73
N LYS A 273 11.05 -28.87 5.89
CA LYS A 273 9.86 -29.68 5.73
C LYS A 273 9.27 -29.39 4.35
N LEU A 274 9.13 -30.43 3.54
CA LEU A 274 8.68 -30.37 2.15
C LEU A 274 7.35 -31.12 2.01
N PHE A 275 6.37 -30.48 1.41
CA PHE A 275 5.14 -31.12 0.95
C PHE A 275 5.05 -31.02 -0.56
N THR A 276 5.08 -32.18 -1.23
CA THR A 276 5.03 -32.30 -2.69
C THR A 276 4.33 -33.61 -3.06
N ASP A 277 3.55 -33.61 -4.14
CA ASP A 277 2.80 -34.79 -4.62
C ASP A 277 1.94 -35.49 -3.54
N GLY A 278 1.39 -34.72 -2.58
CA GLY A 278 0.57 -35.26 -1.50
C GLY A 278 1.34 -35.91 -0.35
N HIS A 279 2.68 -35.89 -0.39
CA HIS A 279 3.55 -36.48 0.62
C HIS A 279 4.36 -35.42 1.36
N GLU A 280 4.50 -35.65 2.66
CA GLU A 280 5.33 -34.84 3.55
C GLU A 280 6.67 -35.54 3.80
N GLN A 281 7.78 -34.82 3.64
CA GLN A 281 9.12 -35.29 3.99
C GLN A 281 9.88 -34.21 4.77
N THR A 282 10.75 -34.62 5.68
CA THR A 282 11.62 -33.70 6.44
C THR A 282 13.07 -34.05 6.18
N GLY A 283 13.88 -33.03 5.93
CA GLY A 283 15.31 -33.15 5.72
C GLY A 283 16.00 -31.85 6.10
N LYS A 284 17.16 -31.59 5.50
CA LYS A 284 17.94 -30.38 5.75
C LYS A 284 18.30 -29.72 4.44
N ILE A 285 18.39 -28.40 4.49
CA ILE A 285 18.95 -27.56 3.43
C ILE A 285 20.22 -26.89 3.95
N LYS A 286 21.21 -26.80 3.08
CA LYS A 286 22.38 -25.94 3.26
C LYS A 286 22.56 -25.09 2.02
N VAL A 287 22.72 -23.79 2.23
CA VAL A 287 23.05 -22.82 1.19
C VAL A 287 24.45 -22.29 1.48
N THR A 288 25.38 -22.50 0.55
CA THR A 288 26.76 -22.02 0.72
C THR A 288 26.86 -20.50 0.56
N ALA A 289 27.99 -19.90 0.92
CA ALA A 289 28.26 -18.48 0.68
C ALA A 289 28.14 -18.10 -0.82
N GLY A 290 28.43 -19.04 -1.72
CA GLY A 290 28.25 -18.88 -3.18
C GLY A 290 26.82 -19.03 -3.68
N GLY A 291 25.86 -19.35 -2.79
CA GLY A 291 24.46 -19.57 -3.15
C GLY A 291 24.17 -20.98 -3.68
N GLU A 292 25.08 -21.93 -3.53
CA GLU A 292 24.83 -23.32 -3.91
C GLU A 292 23.88 -23.99 -2.92
N VAL A 293 22.88 -24.71 -3.42
CA VAL A 293 21.84 -25.36 -2.61
C VAL A 293 22.12 -26.86 -2.52
N GLU A 294 22.28 -27.35 -1.30
CA GLU A 294 22.46 -28.76 -0.95
C GLU A 294 21.26 -29.23 -0.13
N LEU A 295 20.67 -30.37 -0.51
CA LEU A 295 19.58 -31.03 0.22
C LEU A 295 20.07 -32.37 0.76
N SER A 296 19.63 -32.72 1.97
CA SER A 296 19.93 -34.03 2.58
C SER A 296 18.74 -34.54 3.39
N GLY A 297 18.64 -35.87 3.53
CA GLY A 297 17.56 -36.49 4.29
C GLY A 297 16.22 -36.63 3.55
N PHE A 298 16.17 -36.35 2.25
CA PHE A 298 14.97 -36.54 1.42
C PHE A 298 15.07 -37.79 0.54
N GLN A 299 13.92 -38.40 0.26
CA GLN A 299 13.76 -39.50 -0.70
C GLN A 299 12.83 -39.03 -1.82
N LEU A 300 13.33 -38.11 -2.64
CA LEU A 300 12.58 -37.57 -3.78
C LEU A 300 12.78 -38.47 -5.00
N LYS A 301 11.70 -38.74 -5.73
CA LYS A 301 11.77 -39.42 -7.03
C LYS A 301 12.48 -38.55 -8.08
N ASP A 302 12.23 -37.25 -8.03
CA ASP A 302 12.90 -36.22 -8.83
C ASP A 302 13.06 -34.97 -7.96
N ASP A 303 14.30 -34.53 -7.74
CA ASP A 303 14.64 -33.38 -6.91
C ASP A 303 14.69 -32.07 -7.72
N LYS A 304 14.72 -32.14 -9.06
CA LYS A 304 14.88 -30.98 -9.93
C LYS A 304 13.82 -29.90 -9.74
N PRO A 305 12.51 -30.21 -9.59
CA PRO A 305 11.50 -29.17 -9.38
C PRO A 305 11.74 -28.39 -8.09
N VAL A 306 12.07 -29.10 -7.00
CA VAL A 306 12.36 -28.51 -5.68
C VAL A 306 13.64 -27.67 -5.75
N LEU A 307 14.71 -28.21 -6.32
CA LEU A 307 15.98 -27.50 -6.50
C LEU A 307 15.83 -26.27 -7.40
N THR A 308 14.97 -26.31 -8.41
CA THR A 308 14.72 -25.16 -9.29
C THR A 308 14.11 -24.01 -8.51
N VAL A 309 13.10 -24.29 -7.67
CA VAL A 309 12.46 -23.28 -6.81
C VAL A 309 13.46 -22.73 -5.80
N LEU A 310 14.18 -23.59 -5.08
CA LEU A 310 15.15 -23.16 -4.08
C LEU A 310 16.30 -22.34 -4.68
N ARG A 311 16.85 -22.76 -5.83
CA ARG A 311 17.90 -22.01 -6.54
C ARG A 311 17.39 -20.66 -7.04
N SER A 312 16.15 -20.59 -7.52
CA SER A 312 15.52 -19.33 -7.92
C SER A 312 15.40 -18.38 -6.72
N LEU A 313 14.85 -18.89 -5.61
CA LEU A 313 14.68 -18.15 -4.36
C LEU A 313 16.02 -17.59 -3.88
N VAL A 314 17.06 -18.43 -3.79
CA VAL A 314 18.41 -18.04 -3.38
C VAL A 314 19.02 -17.06 -4.37
N GLY A 315 18.98 -17.36 -5.66
CA GLY A 315 19.55 -16.52 -6.72
C GLY A 315 18.98 -15.10 -6.74
N HIS A 316 17.70 -14.93 -6.40
CA HIS A 316 17.08 -13.62 -6.27
C HIS A 316 17.56 -12.79 -5.07
N ARG A 317 18.22 -13.41 -4.10
CA ARG A 317 18.85 -12.75 -2.95
C ARG A 317 20.35 -12.53 -3.16
N MET A 318 21.01 -13.40 -3.94
CA MET A 318 22.39 -13.19 -4.34
C MET A 318 22.52 -11.85 -5.10
N GLY A 319 23.56 -11.09 -4.73
CA GLY A 319 23.68 -9.68 -5.07
C GLY A 319 23.58 -9.37 -6.57
N SER A 320 23.00 -8.22 -6.88
CA SER A 320 23.20 -7.51 -8.15
C SER A 320 23.09 -6.01 -7.85
N GLY A 321 24.21 -5.37 -7.51
CA GLY A 321 24.30 -3.94 -7.27
C GLY A 321 25.51 -3.39 -8.02
N GLY A 322 25.42 -2.16 -8.54
CA GLY A 322 26.50 -1.49 -9.27
C GLY A 322 26.51 -1.69 -10.78
N GLU A 323 25.39 -2.09 -11.40
CA GLU A 323 25.26 -2.11 -12.86
C GLU A 323 24.77 -0.74 -13.37
N ASP A 324 25.43 -0.22 -14.41
CA ASP A 324 24.85 0.83 -15.23
C ASP A 324 23.75 0.21 -16.10
N PHE A 325 22.52 0.69 -15.92
CA PHE A 325 21.36 0.17 -16.64
C PHE A 325 21.18 0.90 -17.98
N ASP A 326 21.48 0.22 -19.08
CA ASP A 326 21.06 0.66 -20.43
C ASP A 326 19.56 0.37 -20.64
N VAL A 327 18.73 1.29 -20.14
CA VAL A 327 17.28 1.19 -20.15
C VAL A 327 16.61 2.49 -20.56
N SER A 328 15.42 2.40 -21.14
CA SER A 328 14.58 3.54 -21.51
C SER A 328 13.13 3.32 -21.07
N PHE A 329 12.35 4.38 -20.94
CA PHE A 329 10.90 4.21 -20.79
C PHE A 329 10.30 3.74 -22.10
N ALA A 330 9.46 2.71 -22.03
CA ALA A 330 8.79 2.11 -23.18
C ALA A 330 7.37 2.68 -23.41
N GLU A 331 6.93 3.56 -22.52
CA GLU A 331 5.63 4.21 -22.55
C GLU A 331 5.72 5.61 -21.95
N GLU A 332 4.80 6.47 -22.37
CA GLU A 332 4.45 7.67 -21.61
C GLU A 332 3.86 7.26 -20.26
N PRO A 333 3.91 8.11 -19.23
CA PRO A 333 3.19 7.84 -17.99
C PRO A 333 1.72 7.54 -18.31
N THR A 334 1.22 6.41 -17.79
CA THR A 334 -0.15 5.92 -18.01
C THR A 334 -0.97 5.78 -16.74
N GLY A 335 -0.38 6.04 -15.55
CA GLY A 335 -1.02 5.75 -14.26
C GLY A 335 -1.22 4.26 -13.98
N HIS A 336 -0.54 3.37 -14.72
CA HIS A 336 -0.66 1.92 -14.55
C HIS A 336 -0.44 1.51 -13.07
N PRO A 337 -1.27 0.63 -12.49
CA PRO A 337 -1.23 0.28 -11.06
C PRO A 337 0.12 -0.27 -10.59
N PHE A 338 0.88 -0.89 -11.51
CA PHE A 338 2.24 -1.41 -11.28
C PHE A 338 3.38 -0.46 -11.68
N GLY A 339 3.05 0.78 -12.03
CA GLY A 339 4.01 1.82 -12.39
C GLY A 339 4.48 1.75 -13.85
N ARG A 340 5.47 2.57 -14.17
CA ARG A 340 5.87 2.87 -15.54
C ARG A 340 6.70 1.74 -16.14
N LEU A 341 6.47 1.45 -17.43
CA LEU A 341 7.20 0.42 -18.17
C LEU A 341 8.59 0.91 -18.58
N ILE A 342 9.61 0.15 -18.19
CA ILE A 342 11.01 0.32 -18.56
C ILE A 342 11.42 -0.84 -19.47
N LYS A 343 12.08 -0.52 -20.57
CA LYS A 343 12.66 -1.47 -21.53
C LYS A 343 14.17 -1.52 -21.36
N PHE A 344 14.73 -2.73 -21.42
CA PHE A 344 16.17 -2.94 -21.51
C PHE A 344 16.59 -2.85 -22.97
N ASN A 345 17.41 -1.86 -23.32
CA ASN A 345 17.71 -1.55 -24.72
C ASN A 345 18.63 -2.62 -25.33
N SER A 346 19.61 -3.09 -24.55
CA SER A 346 20.60 -4.09 -24.97
C SER A 346 20.14 -5.55 -24.85
N ASP A 347 19.08 -5.83 -24.06
CA ASP A 347 18.56 -7.19 -23.88
C ASP A 347 17.62 -7.59 -25.02
N THR A 348 18.17 -7.73 -26.22
CA THR A 348 17.41 -8.08 -27.42
C THR A 348 16.95 -9.54 -27.43
N ALA A 349 17.71 -10.43 -26.78
CA ALA A 349 17.43 -11.86 -26.71
C ALA A 349 16.17 -12.18 -25.88
N MET A 350 16.08 -11.63 -24.66
CA MET A 350 14.88 -11.80 -23.85
C MET A 350 13.88 -10.66 -24.05
N GLY A 351 14.26 -9.51 -24.60
CA GLY A 351 13.37 -8.37 -24.75
C GLY A 351 12.75 -7.94 -23.42
N SER A 352 13.58 -7.79 -22.37
CA SER A 352 13.11 -7.49 -21.01
C SER A 352 12.36 -6.15 -20.92
N HIS A 353 11.17 -6.18 -20.32
CA HIS A 353 10.40 -4.98 -19.96
C HIS A 353 9.86 -5.10 -18.54
N TYR A 354 10.20 -4.15 -17.66
CA TYR A 354 9.79 -4.19 -16.26
C TYR A 354 8.86 -3.03 -15.95
N ARG A 355 7.87 -3.25 -15.07
CA ARG A 355 7.11 -2.15 -14.47
C ARG A 355 7.66 -1.85 -13.10
N ILE A 356 7.95 -0.57 -12.85
CA ILE A 356 8.51 -0.10 -11.59
C ILE A 356 7.59 0.94 -10.98
N LYS A 357 7.25 0.73 -9.70
CA LYS A 357 6.47 1.66 -8.88
C LYS A 357 7.07 1.74 -7.49
N ASP A 358 7.21 2.96 -6.96
CA ASP A 358 7.70 3.20 -5.59
C ASP A 358 9.05 2.51 -5.29
N ASP A 359 9.97 2.57 -6.26
CA ASP A 359 11.26 1.88 -6.24
C ASP A 359 11.14 0.34 -6.05
N VAL A 360 10.04 -0.26 -6.52
CA VAL A 360 9.82 -1.71 -6.51
C VAL A 360 9.58 -2.20 -7.94
N VAL A 361 10.30 -3.24 -8.34
CA VAL A 361 9.97 -3.99 -9.57
C VAL A 361 8.69 -4.76 -9.33
N ARG A 362 7.58 -4.30 -9.92
CA ARG A 362 6.24 -4.85 -9.77
C ARG A 362 5.89 -5.85 -10.85
N GLU A 363 6.47 -5.69 -12.03
CA GLU A 363 6.27 -6.64 -13.11
C GLU A 363 7.56 -6.88 -13.88
N VAL A 364 7.80 -8.11 -14.30
CA VAL A 364 8.92 -8.50 -15.16
C VAL A 364 8.35 -9.25 -16.35
N ASN A 365 8.52 -8.72 -17.56
CA ASN A 365 8.13 -9.37 -18.81
C ASN A 365 9.39 -9.76 -19.58
N ARG A 366 9.51 -11.03 -19.97
CA ARG A 366 10.62 -11.53 -20.79
C ARG A 366 10.16 -12.59 -21.79
N LYS A 367 10.77 -12.57 -22.96
CA LYS A 367 10.69 -13.62 -23.96
C LYS A 367 11.60 -14.78 -23.57
N SER A 368 11.23 -15.95 -24.04
CA SER A 368 12.02 -17.17 -24.00
C SER A 368 11.94 -17.85 -25.36
N GLU A 369 12.77 -18.86 -25.60
CA GLU A 369 12.76 -19.62 -26.85
C GLU A 369 11.35 -20.15 -27.22
N ASN A 370 10.54 -20.50 -26.22
CA ASN A 370 9.25 -21.16 -26.38
C ASN A 370 8.03 -20.25 -26.14
N GLY A 371 8.24 -18.93 -26.06
CA GLY A 371 7.17 -17.96 -25.83
C GLY A 371 7.61 -16.82 -24.93
N ARG A 372 6.85 -16.55 -23.86
CA ARG A 372 7.19 -15.50 -22.89
C ARG A 372 6.73 -15.86 -21.49
N PHE A 373 7.28 -15.17 -20.50
CA PHE A 373 6.76 -15.19 -19.15
C PHE A 373 6.69 -13.78 -18.57
N THR A 374 5.86 -13.65 -17.54
CA THR A 374 5.55 -12.42 -16.84
C THR A 374 5.48 -12.78 -15.38
N ILE A 375 6.21 -12.04 -14.56
CA ILE A 375 6.14 -12.13 -13.11
C ILE A 375 5.42 -10.87 -12.65
N SER A 376 4.32 -11.00 -11.92
CA SER A 376 3.59 -9.88 -11.32
C SER A 376 3.65 -9.99 -9.80
N VAL A 377 4.25 -8.99 -9.15
CA VAL A 377 4.48 -8.93 -7.70
C VAL A 377 3.35 -8.13 -7.05
N LEU A 378 2.44 -8.85 -6.41
CA LEU A 378 1.22 -8.31 -5.82
C LEU A 378 1.48 -7.76 -4.42
N GLU A 379 2.19 -8.53 -3.60
CA GLU A 379 2.56 -8.14 -2.23
C GLU A 379 4.08 -8.13 -2.07
N ILE A 380 4.57 -7.11 -1.37
CA ILE A 380 5.94 -7.07 -0.88
C ILE A 380 5.95 -6.88 0.64
N ARG A 381 7.06 -7.28 1.26
CA ARG A 381 7.35 -6.99 2.66
C ARG A 381 8.62 -6.17 2.73
N ARG A 382 8.66 -5.14 3.57
CA ARG A 382 9.89 -4.38 3.83
C ARG A 382 10.57 -4.92 5.08
N ASN A 383 11.88 -5.07 4.99
CA ASN A 383 12.72 -5.51 6.10
C ASN A 383 13.14 -4.30 6.98
N GLU A 384 13.98 -4.54 7.99
CA GLU A 384 14.42 -3.51 8.94
C GLU A 384 15.19 -2.35 8.27
N GLU A 385 15.86 -2.61 7.14
CA GLU A 385 16.54 -1.61 6.32
C GLU A 385 15.62 -0.93 5.29
N GLY A 386 14.32 -1.21 5.32
CA GLY A 386 13.33 -0.69 4.38
C GLY A 386 13.38 -1.34 2.99
N LYS A 387 14.21 -2.36 2.80
CA LYS A 387 14.36 -3.07 1.53
C LYS A 387 13.25 -4.09 1.33
N TYR A 388 12.83 -4.29 0.09
CA TYR A 388 11.69 -5.14 -0.22
C TYR A 388 12.07 -6.61 -0.50
N LEU A 389 11.24 -7.49 0.02
CA LEU A 389 11.17 -8.93 -0.21
C LEU A 389 9.83 -9.22 -0.90
N PRO A 390 9.75 -10.18 -1.83
CA PRO A 390 8.47 -10.62 -2.37
C PRO A 390 7.65 -11.31 -1.26
N GLY A 391 6.34 -11.04 -1.23
CA GLY A 391 5.36 -11.78 -0.43
C GLY A 391 4.55 -12.68 -1.35
N VAL A 392 3.69 -12.07 -2.18
CA VAL A 392 2.83 -12.78 -3.14
C VAL A 392 3.14 -12.34 -4.54
N TYR A 393 3.36 -13.31 -5.44
CA TYR A 393 3.57 -13.03 -6.85
C TYR A 393 3.04 -14.17 -7.73
N THR A 394 2.71 -13.82 -8.97
CA THR A 394 2.29 -14.78 -9.99
C THR A 394 3.32 -14.82 -11.11
N VAL A 395 3.66 -16.02 -11.57
CA VAL A 395 4.43 -16.21 -12.81
C VAL A 395 3.50 -16.87 -13.81
N SER A 396 3.19 -16.18 -14.90
CA SER A 396 2.47 -16.81 -16.01
C SER A 396 3.40 -17.04 -17.18
N PHE A 397 3.21 -18.16 -17.86
CA PHE A 397 3.94 -18.57 -19.05
C PHE A 397 2.96 -18.62 -20.21
N TRP A 398 3.36 -18.07 -21.34
CA TRP A 398 2.58 -18.07 -22.57
C TRP A 398 3.35 -18.73 -23.69
N ASN A 399 2.62 -19.43 -24.55
CA ASN A 399 3.13 -19.96 -25.80
C ASN A 399 3.37 -18.83 -26.81
N LYS A 400 4.06 -19.14 -27.91
CA LYS A 400 4.33 -18.17 -29.00
C LYS A 400 3.08 -17.61 -29.65
N ASP A 401 2.00 -18.39 -29.69
CA ASP A 401 0.70 -18.00 -30.23
C ASP A 401 -0.11 -17.10 -29.29
N GLY A 402 0.41 -16.80 -28.09
CA GLY A 402 -0.24 -15.97 -27.08
C GLY A 402 -1.16 -16.73 -26.12
N SER A 403 -1.40 -18.02 -26.33
CA SER A 403 -2.18 -18.84 -25.39
C SER A 403 -1.45 -18.99 -24.05
N LEU A 404 -2.21 -18.96 -22.95
CA LEU A 404 -1.66 -19.19 -21.61
C LEU A 404 -1.26 -20.66 -21.48
N LYS A 405 0.01 -20.92 -21.19
CA LYS A 405 0.57 -22.27 -20.99
C LYS A 405 0.38 -22.72 -19.54
N SER A 406 0.75 -21.88 -18.58
CA SER A 406 0.62 -22.16 -17.16
C SER A 406 0.72 -20.89 -16.34
N THR A 407 0.23 -20.95 -15.10
CA THR A 407 0.42 -19.91 -14.08
C THR A 407 0.89 -20.56 -12.80
N THR A 408 1.83 -19.93 -12.11
CA THR A 408 2.25 -20.30 -10.75
C THR A 408 2.02 -19.13 -9.82
N THR A 409 1.15 -19.29 -8.83
CA THR A 409 0.99 -18.32 -7.75
C THR A 409 1.87 -18.76 -6.59
N THR A 410 2.68 -17.83 -6.09
CA THR A 410 3.62 -18.08 -4.99
C THR A 410 3.32 -17.14 -3.82
N ASN A 411 3.39 -17.67 -2.61
CA ASN A 411 3.42 -16.93 -1.36
C ASN A 411 4.69 -17.29 -0.58
N GLU A 412 5.46 -16.28 -0.18
CA GLU A 412 6.71 -16.41 0.54
C GLU A 412 6.69 -15.61 1.83
N SER A 413 7.31 -16.18 2.86
CA SER A 413 7.60 -15.46 4.09
C SER A 413 9.06 -15.61 4.47
N TRP A 414 9.54 -14.66 5.29
CA TRP A 414 10.95 -14.46 5.57
C TRP A 414 11.18 -14.36 7.07
N LYS A 415 12.34 -14.84 7.53
CA LYS A 415 12.80 -14.74 8.90
C LYS A 415 14.17 -14.08 8.94
N ARG A 416 14.30 -13.04 9.76
CA ARG A 416 15.59 -12.38 10.03
C ARG A 416 16.49 -13.29 10.88
N VAL A 417 17.72 -13.51 10.42
CA VAL A 417 18.80 -14.19 11.16
C VAL A 417 20.10 -13.43 10.95
N GLY A 418 20.62 -12.82 12.02
CA GLY A 418 21.71 -11.84 11.89
C GLY A 418 21.26 -10.67 11.02
N ALA A 419 22.01 -10.36 9.96
CA ALA A 419 21.68 -9.31 8.99
C ALA A 419 20.94 -9.83 7.73
N PHE A 420 20.51 -11.10 7.72
CA PHE A 420 19.97 -11.76 6.53
C PHE A 420 18.51 -12.13 6.72
N ASP A 421 17.68 -11.78 5.75
CA ASP A 421 16.30 -12.27 5.63
C ASP A 421 16.32 -13.61 4.91
N LEU A 422 16.17 -14.70 5.67
CA LEU A 422 16.21 -16.07 5.18
C LEU A 422 14.80 -16.59 4.90
N PRO A 423 14.64 -17.62 4.04
CA PRO A 423 13.33 -18.16 3.70
C PRO A 423 12.69 -18.81 4.93
N LEU A 424 11.42 -18.51 5.21
CA LEU A 424 10.67 -19.12 6.30
C LEU A 424 9.60 -20.08 5.75
N THR A 425 8.82 -19.62 4.78
CA THR A 425 7.89 -20.46 4.03
C THR A 425 7.94 -20.13 2.55
N HIS A 426 7.70 -21.15 1.73
CA HIS A 426 7.37 -20.99 0.31
C HIS A 426 6.19 -21.89 0.00
N ASP A 427 5.10 -21.31 -0.48
CA ASP A 427 3.92 -21.99 -0.97
C ASP A 427 3.73 -21.64 -2.44
N SER A 428 3.63 -22.64 -3.31
CA SER A 428 3.27 -22.40 -4.70
C SER A 428 2.21 -23.35 -5.20
N VAL A 429 1.33 -22.79 -6.04
CA VAL A 429 0.29 -23.49 -6.77
C VAL A 429 0.51 -23.23 -8.25
N ALA A 430 0.91 -24.26 -8.98
CA ALA A 430 1.12 -24.22 -10.41
C ALA A 430 -0.03 -24.90 -11.14
N THR A 431 -0.68 -24.17 -12.04
CA THR A 431 -1.82 -24.63 -12.83
C THR A 431 -1.49 -24.57 -14.31
N SER A 432 -1.80 -25.64 -15.03
CA SER A 432 -1.79 -25.70 -16.50
C SER A 432 -3.08 -26.36 -17.00
N ALA A 433 -3.23 -26.56 -18.31
CA ALA A 433 -4.44 -27.13 -18.90
C ALA A 433 -4.87 -28.48 -18.30
N ASN A 434 -3.92 -29.34 -17.91
CA ASN A 434 -4.19 -30.71 -17.48
C ASN A 434 -3.64 -31.03 -16.09
N GLU A 435 -3.06 -30.05 -15.40
CA GLU A 435 -2.27 -30.32 -14.21
C GLU A 435 -2.34 -29.19 -13.18
N LEU A 436 -2.48 -29.60 -11.91
CA LEU A 436 -2.34 -28.76 -10.73
C LEU A 436 -1.22 -29.35 -9.86
N ARG A 437 -0.18 -28.56 -9.58
CA ARG A 437 0.89 -28.95 -8.67
C ARG A 437 0.95 -27.99 -7.49
N ASN A 438 1.06 -28.56 -6.29
CA ASN A 438 1.27 -27.80 -5.07
C ASN A 438 2.66 -28.13 -4.52
N LEU A 439 3.36 -27.11 -4.06
CA LEU A 439 4.64 -27.23 -3.40
C LEU A 439 4.64 -26.34 -2.17
N ARG A 440 4.84 -26.94 -0.99
CA ARG A 440 5.03 -26.20 0.25
C ARG A 440 6.37 -26.55 0.86
N MET A 441 7.08 -25.52 1.30
CA MET A 441 8.34 -25.61 2.01
C MET A 441 8.23 -24.81 3.30
N GLU A 442 8.60 -25.41 4.41
CA GLU A 442 8.70 -24.76 5.71
C GLU A 442 10.13 -24.94 6.23
N PHE A 443 10.78 -23.82 6.54
CA PHE A 443 12.15 -23.79 7.02
C PHE A 443 12.15 -23.53 8.51
N SER A 444 12.97 -24.25 9.26
CA SER A 444 13.13 -24.05 10.70
C SER A 444 14.56 -24.30 11.15
N GLY A 445 14.90 -23.96 12.40
CA GLY A 445 16.24 -24.19 12.92
C GLY A 445 17.36 -23.45 12.16
N HIS A 446 17.06 -22.29 11.55
CA HIS A 446 18.03 -21.53 10.77
C HIS A 446 19.31 -21.21 11.55
N THR A 447 20.45 -21.50 10.93
CA THR A 447 21.79 -21.19 11.45
C THR A 447 22.62 -20.59 10.31
N LEU A 448 23.34 -19.50 10.58
CA LEU A 448 24.33 -18.99 9.63
C LEU A 448 25.56 -19.91 9.65
N LEU A 449 26.15 -20.15 8.49
CA LEU A 449 27.41 -20.87 8.41
C LEU A 449 28.54 -19.95 8.91
N GLU A 450 29.63 -20.55 9.41
CA GLU A 450 30.83 -19.78 9.71
C GLU A 450 31.36 -19.14 8.42
N ALA A 451 31.79 -17.88 8.51
CA ALA A 451 32.42 -17.22 7.37
C ALA A 451 33.66 -18.03 6.97
N ALA A 452 33.70 -18.51 5.72
CA ALA A 452 34.88 -19.17 5.20
C ALA A 452 36.09 -18.24 5.41
N ALA A 453 37.13 -18.72 6.09
CA ALA A 453 38.38 -17.98 6.23
C ALA A 453 38.84 -17.58 4.82
N ALA A 454 38.99 -16.28 4.58
CA ALA A 454 39.50 -15.78 3.32
C ALA A 454 40.85 -16.45 3.05
N LYS A 455 40.92 -17.26 1.99
CA LYS A 455 42.17 -17.81 1.47
C LYS A 455 42.83 -16.81 0.54
#